data_AF-A0A560ZD41-F1
#
_entry.id   AF-A0A560ZD41-F1
#
_cell.length_a   1.000
_cell.length_b   1.000
_cell.length_c   1.000
_cell.angle_alpha   90.00
_cell.angle_beta   90.00
_cell.angle_gamma   90.00
#
_symmetry.space_group_name_H-M   'P 1'
#
loop_
_entity.id
_entity.type
_entity.pdbx_description
1 polymer ?
#
loop_
_entity_poly.entity_id
_entity_poly.type
_entity_poly.pdbx_seq_one_letter_code
_entity_poly.pdbx_strand_id
1 'polypeptide(L)'
;MQYFSAPVNPQARRNIALECNRHLFEDAHQLSREAFELLEKAELDAELFTHYQALRQKADTKFEEAIEHLRLIEEELPSMENVALLQSKSAGQGFDSRV
;
A
#
# COMPACT_ATOMS: atom_id res chain seq x y z
N MET A 1 -32.95 -3.99 -21.28
CA MET A 1 -32.07 -3.23 -20.37
C MET A 1 -30.66 -3.80 -20.51
N GLN A 2 -29.85 -3.24 -21.42
CA GLN A 2 -28.44 -3.59 -21.52
C GLN A 2 -27.70 -2.74 -20.47
N TYR A 3 -27.21 -3.38 -19.42
CA TYR A 3 -26.24 -2.74 -18.53
C TYR A 3 -24.95 -2.60 -19.33
N PHE A 4 -24.74 -1.43 -19.93
CA PHE A 4 -23.42 -1.02 -20.36
C PHE A 4 -22.56 -0.90 -19.11
N SER A 5 -21.93 -2.00 -18.71
CA SER A 5 -20.77 -1.95 -17.83
C SER A 5 -19.73 -1.16 -18.61
N ALA A 6 -19.62 0.13 -18.32
CA ALA A 6 -18.59 0.97 -18.92
C ALA A 6 -17.26 0.25 -18.70
N PRO A 7 -16.41 0.08 -19.74
CA PRO A 7 -15.07 -0.42 -19.52
C PRO A 7 -14.37 0.62 -18.64
N VAL A 8 -14.39 0.42 -17.32
CA VAL A 8 -13.73 1.32 -16.39
C VAL A 8 -12.27 1.25 -16.77
N ASN A 9 -11.78 2.36 -17.34
CA ASN A 9 -10.42 2.48 -17.85
C ASN A 9 -9.47 1.85 -16.81
N PRO A 10 -8.68 0.81 -17.16
CA PRO A 10 -7.81 0.13 -16.21
C PRO A 10 -6.91 1.11 -15.43
N GLN A 11 -6.50 2.21 -16.06
CA GLN A 11 -5.76 3.28 -15.41
C GLN A 11 -6.61 4.03 -14.37
N ALA A 12 -7.88 4.31 -14.66
CA ALA A 12 -8.79 4.95 -13.71
C ALA A 12 -9.05 4.05 -12.49
N ARG A 13 -9.20 2.72 -12.70
CA ARG A 13 -9.28 1.74 -11.60
C ARG A 13 -8.03 1.75 -10.73
N ARG A 14 -6.85 1.70 -11.35
CA ARG A 14 -5.56 1.74 -10.64
C ARG A 14 -5.43 3.03 -9.84
N ASN A 15 -5.76 4.18 -10.42
CA ASN A 15 -5.69 5.47 -9.74
C ASN A 15 -6.59 5.53 -8.50
N ILE A 16 -7.84 5.04 -8.60
CA ILE A 16 -8.75 4.97 -7.45
C ILE A 16 -8.19 4.06 -6.36
N ALA A 17 -7.68 2.88 -6.73
CA ALA A 17 -7.11 1.95 -5.76
C ALA A 17 -5.87 2.54 -5.05
N LEU A 18 -5.01 3.23 -5.79
CA LEU A 18 -3.84 3.94 -5.24
C LEU A 18 -4.25 5.09 -4.30
N GLU A 19 -5.33 5.80 -4.61
CA GLU A 19 -5.86 6.84 -3.72
C GLU A 19 -6.37 6.24 -2.40
N CYS A 20 -7.11 5.13 -2.46
CA CYS A 20 -7.51 4.40 -1.26
C CYS A 20 -6.29 3.90 -0.46
N ASN A 21 -5.24 3.44 -1.14
CA ASN A 21 -3.98 3.04 -0.51
C ASN A 21 -3.30 4.22 0.20
N ARG A 22 -3.28 5.40 -0.44
CA ARG A 22 -2.74 6.63 0.14
C ARG A 22 -3.45 7.00 1.44
N HIS A 23 -4.78 6.90 1.49
CA HIS A 23 -5.54 7.14 2.71
C HIS A 23 -5.19 6.17 3.85
N LEU A 24 -4.94 4.89 3.56
CA LEU A 24 -4.48 3.94 4.59
C LEU A 24 -3.12 4.34 5.17
N PHE A 25 -2.19 4.81 4.32
CA PHE A 25 -0.92 5.34 4.79
C PHE A 25 -1.07 6.63 5.60
N GLU A 26 -1.93 7.54 5.17
CA GLU A 26 -2.23 8.79 5.90
C GLU A 26 -2.77 8.47 7.31
N ASP A 27 -3.71 7.53 7.43
CA ASP A 27 -4.25 7.08 8.72
C ASP A 27 -3.16 6.45 9.61
N ALA A 28 -2.31 5.59 9.04
CA ALA A 28 -1.20 4.96 9.77
C ALA A 28 -0.19 6.01 10.27
N HIS A 29 0.13 6.98 9.42
CA HIS A 29 1.02 8.09 9.78
C HIS A 29 0.42 8.98 10.86
N GLN A 30 -0.87 9.28 10.79
CA GLN A 30 -1.55 10.08 11.80
C GLN A 30 -1.52 9.39 13.18
N LEU A 31 -1.83 8.09 13.23
CA LEU A 31 -1.72 7.30 14.47
C LEU A 31 -0.29 7.29 15.03
N SER A 32 0.71 7.15 14.15
CA SER A 32 2.12 7.17 14.55
C SER A 32 2.52 8.53 15.12
N ARG A 33 2.08 9.64 14.51
CA ARG A 33 2.31 11.00 15.01
C ARG A 33 1.67 11.21 16.37
N GLU A 34 0.40 10.85 16.52
CA GLU A 34 -0.32 10.94 17.81
C GLU A 34 0.39 10.12 18.89
N ALA A 35 0.89 8.93 18.55
CA ALA A 35 1.69 8.13 19.48
C ALA A 35 2.95 8.89 19.92
N PHE A 36 3.71 9.48 18.99
CA PHE A 36 4.91 10.24 19.33
C PHE A 36 4.63 11.48 20.17
N GLU A 37 3.54 12.19 19.91
CA GLU A 37 3.12 13.35 20.72
C GLU A 37 2.88 12.97 22.19
N LEU A 38 2.49 11.72 22.49
CA LEU A 38 2.38 11.23 23.87
C LEU A 38 3.75 11.10 24.56
N LEU A 39 4.79 10.71 23.83
CA LEU A 39 6.15 10.59 24.36
C LEU A 39 6.81 11.94 24.63
N GLU A 40 6.37 13.00 23.94
CA GLU A 40 6.89 14.35 24.12
C GLU A 40 6.31 15.06 25.36
N LYS A 41 5.31 14.47 26.02
CA LYS A 41 4.73 15.04 27.24
C LYS A 41 5.71 14.97 28.41
N ALA A 42 5.90 16.11 29.09
CA ALA A 42 6.80 16.23 30.24
C ALA A 42 6.42 15.31 31.42
N GLU A 43 5.15 14.89 31.50
CA GLU A 43 4.58 14.03 32.55
C GLU A 43 4.31 12.62 32.02
N LEU A 44 5.22 12.04 31.22
CA LEU A 44 5.07 10.68 30.72
C LEU A 44 5.02 9.67 31.88
N ASP A 45 3.87 9.01 32.03
CA ASP A 45 3.64 7.96 33.03
C ASP A 45 3.35 6.60 32.37
N ALA A 46 3.11 5.59 33.20
CA ALA A 46 2.85 4.22 32.73
C ALA A 46 1.55 4.10 31.91
N GLU A 47 0.56 4.94 32.20
CA GLU A 47 -0.72 4.94 31.48
C GLU A 47 -0.56 5.56 30.08
N LEU A 48 0.12 6.71 29.99
CA LEU A 48 0.46 7.36 28.74
C LEU A 48 1.37 6.49 27.88
N PHE A 49 2.33 5.79 28.48
CA PHE A 49 3.18 4.84 27.76
C PHE A 49 2.39 3.63 27.22
N THR A 50 1.42 3.13 27.99
CA THR A 50 0.50 2.09 27.53
C THR A 50 -0.35 2.58 26.36
N HIS A 51 -0.84 3.82 26.42
CA HIS A 51 -1.59 4.43 25.33
C HIS A 51 -0.74 4.63 24.07
N TYR A 52 0.51 5.07 24.23
CA TYR A 52 1.50 5.12 23.15
C TYR A 52 1.66 3.75 22.48
N GLN A 53 1.86 2.68 23.26
CA GLN A 53 2.03 1.33 22.71
C GLN A 53 0.82 0.88 21.91
N ALA A 54 -0.40 1.16 22.41
CA ALA A 54 -1.63 0.80 21.71
C ALA A 54 -1.78 1.56 20.37
N LEU A 55 -1.50 2.87 20.35
CA LEU A 55 -1.52 3.65 19.11
C LEU A 55 -0.45 3.17 18.12
N ARG A 56 0.74 2.81 18.62
CA ARG A 56 1.81 2.32 17.77
C ARG A 56 1.46 0.98 17.13
N GLN A 57 0.93 0.03 17.89
CA GLN A 57 0.46 -1.25 17.36
C GLN A 57 -0.63 -1.05 16.30
N LYS A 58 -1.57 -0.13 16.55
CA LYS A 58 -2.62 0.20 15.57
C LYS A 58 -2.06 0.81 14.29
N ALA A 59 -1.07 1.70 14.41
CA ALA A 59 -0.37 2.28 13.26
C ALA A 59 0.36 1.19 12.45
N ASP A 60 1.07 0.29 13.13
CA ASP A 60 1.80 -0.81 12.49
C ASP A 60 0.85 -1.74 11.72
N THR A 61 -0.30 -2.11 12.30
CA THR A 61 -1.34 -2.87 11.56
C THR A 61 -1.85 -2.11 10.33
N LYS A 62 -2.04 -0.80 10.42
CA LYS A 62 -2.49 0.01 9.28
C LYS A 62 -1.43 0.10 8.18
N PHE A 63 -0.15 0.17 8.54
CA PHE A 63 0.93 0.09 7.57
C PHE A 63 0.95 -1.27 6.86
N GLU A 64 0.78 -2.37 7.60
CA GLU A 64 0.71 -3.70 7.00
C GLU A 64 -0.46 -3.83 6.02
N GLU A 65 -1.66 -3.35 6.40
CA GLU A 65 -2.83 -3.29 5.51
C GLU A 65 -2.54 -2.48 4.24
N ALA A 66 -1.89 -1.31 4.38
CA ALA A 66 -1.54 -0.47 3.24
C ALA A 66 -0.50 -1.15 2.32
N ILE A 67 0.51 -1.80 2.89
CA ILE A 67 1.54 -2.52 2.12
C ILE A 67 0.89 -3.67 1.35
N GLU A 68 0.03 -4.45 1.99
CA GLU A 68 -0.64 -5.58 1.35
C GLU A 68 -1.60 -5.10 0.25
N HIS A 69 -2.36 -4.02 0.51
CA HIS A 69 -3.22 -3.43 -0.50
C HIS A 69 -2.41 -2.93 -1.72
N LEU A 70 -1.23 -2.35 -1.51
CA LEU A 70 -0.36 -1.90 -2.61
C LEU A 70 0.13 -3.09 -3.44
N ARG A 71 0.51 -4.20 -2.80
CA ARG A 71 0.91 -5.44 -3.50
C ARG A 71 -0.23 -5.96 -4.38
N LEU A 72 -1.45 -6.04 -3.85
CA LEU A 72 -2.63 -6.47 -4.62
C LEU A 72 -2.90 -5.55 -5.82
N ILE A 73 -2.72 -4.23 -5.67
CA ILE A 73 -2.83 -3.27 -6.79
C ILE A 73 -1.76 -3.55 -7.85
N GLU A 74 -0.53 -3.88 -7.47
CA GLU A 74 0.54 -4.21 -8.40
C GLU A 74 0.31 -5.53 -9.15
N GLU A 75 -0.33 -6.52 -8.50
CA GLU A 75 -0.67 -7.81 -9.09
C GLU A 75 -1.90 -7.75 -10.01
N GLU A 76 -2.99 -7.12 -9.55
CA GLU A 76 -4.27 -7.12 -10.28
C GLU A 76 -4.40 -5.98 -11.30
N LEU A 77 -3.68 -4.88 -11.09
CA LEU A 77 -3.81 -3.66 -11.87
C LEU A 77 -2.44 -3.14 -12.34
N PRO A 78 -1.50 -3.98 -12.82
CA PRO A 78 -0.09 -3.62 -12.96
C PRO A 78 0.14 -2.32 -13.74
N SER A 79 1.14 -1.55 -13.32
CA SER A 79 1.56 -0.36 -14.07
C SER A 79 2.09 -0.75 -15.46
N MET A 80 2.04 0.17 -16.42
CA MET A 80 2.62 -0.06 -17.74
C MET A 80 4.12 -0.41 -17.66
N GLU A 81 4.84 0.15 -16.69
CA GLU A 81 6.24 -0.17 -16.41
C GLU A 81 6.42 -1.61 -15.91
N ASN A 82 5.57 -2.07 -14.98
CA ASN A 82 5.61 -3.44 -14.48
C ASN A 82 5.28 -4.44 -15.58
N VAL A 83 4.31 -4.12 -16.46
CA VAL A 83 4.00 -4.92 -17.64
C VAL A 83 5.20 -4.99 -18.59
N ALA A 84 5.85 -3.87 -18.87
CA ALA A 84 7.04 -3.82 -19.74
C ALA A 84 8.22 -4.62 -19.15
N LEU A 85 8.42 -4.59 -17.82
CA LEU A 85 9.44 -5.38 -17.14
C LEU A 85 9.15 -6.88 -17.19
N LEU A 86 7.89 -7.29 -17.04
CA LEU A 86 7.51 -8.70 -17.17
C LEU A 86 7.77 -9.20 -18.60
N GLN A 87 7.43 -8.39 -19.61
CA GLN A 87 7.66 -8.74 -21.02
C GLN A 87 9.15 -8.83 -21.38
N SER A 88 10.00 -7.94 -20.85
CA SER A 88 11.45 -8.00 -21.09
C SER A 88 12.12 -9.20 -20.42
N LYS A 89 11.66 -9.61 -19.23
CA LYS A 89 12.11 -10.83 -18.55
C LYS A 89 11.74 -12.10 -19.31
N SER A 90 10.55 -12.15 -19.91
CA SER A 90 10.13 -13.29 -20.74
C SER A 90 10.89 -13.39 -22.07
N ALA A 91 11.30 -12.26 -22.65
CA ALA A 91 12.08 -12.23 -23.89
C ALA A 91 13.56 -12.63 -23.72
N GLY A 92 14.11 -12.53 -22.49
CA GLY A 92 15.50 -12.87 -22.18
C GLY A 92 15.77 -14.36 -21.90
N GLN A 93 14.74 -15.21 -21.85
CA GLN A 93 14.84 -16.65 -21.54
C GLN A 93 14.80 -17.54 -22.80
N GLY A 94 15.48 -17.12 -23.85
CA GLY A 94 15.45 -17.88 -25.10
C GLY A 94 16.66 -17.65 -25.97
N PHE A 95 17.89 -17.84 -25.48
CA PHE A 95 19.05 -18.10 -26.34
C PHE A 95 20.21 -18.68 -25.51
N ASP A 96 20.11 -19.95 -25.13
CA ASP A 96 21.31 -20.80 -25.12
C ASP A 96 20.92 -22.27 -25.34
N SER A 97 20.79 -22.63 -26.61
CA SER A 97 20.76 -24.03 -27.02
C SER A 97 21.25 -24.12 -28.47
N ARG A 98 22.56 -24.36 -28.61
CA ARG A 98 23.37 -24.71 -29.81
C ARG A 98 24.69 -23.92 -29.75
N VAL A 99 25.89 -24.49 -29.73
CA VAL A 99 26.43 -25.82 -30.10
C VAL A 99 27.68 -26.06 -29.26
#